data_AF-A0A428TL25-F1
#
_entry.id   AF-A0A428TL25-F1
#
_cell.length_a   1.000
_cell.length_b   1.000
_cell.length_c   1.000
_cell.angle_alpha   90.00
_cell.angle_beta   90.00
_cell.angle_gamma   90.00
#
_symmetry.space_group_name_H-M   'P 1'
#
loop_
_entity.id
_entity.type
_entity.pdbx_description
1 polymer ?
#
loop_
_entity_poly.entity_id
_entity_poly.type
_entity_poly.pdbx_seq_one_letter_code
_entity_poly.pdbx_strand_id
1 'polypeptide(L)'
;MFNDTFYSPELVTVPASSNSKNDTWTYEMKTTNIAWGSDRDLYGNTSYKPDDVIPPPNWQKRYPDNYTTKNPPPNLKEWEAFHVWMRTAGLPTFSKLYQRNDTLAMWSGTYELQIDDHFPASKYEGTKSIIITTKTVMGGRNPFLGIAYVVVGGVCILLGAVFTVTHLIRPRKLGDHTYLSWNNAPGAKSGPSTAVASGRELRPGEA
;
A
#
# COMPACT_ATOMS: atom_id res chain seq x y z
N MET A 1 20.91 -6.86 -8.32
CA MET A 1 20.39 -5.52 -7.99
C MET A 1 20.09 -4.80 -9.29
N PHE A 2 18.94 -4.15 -9.38
CA PHE A 2 18.67 -3.24 -10.49
C PHE A 2 19.68 -2.09 -10.51
N ASN A 3 20.25 -1.78 -11.67
CA ASN A 3 21.40 -0.89 -11.80
C ASN A 3 21.32 0.07 -12.99
N ASP A 4 20.14 0.30 -13.56
CA ASP A 4 19.97 1.45 -14.46
C ASP A 4 20.11 2.75 -13.65
N THR A 5 20.64 3.78 -14.30
CA THR A 5 20.78 5.11 -13.71
C THR A 5 19.75 6.04 -14.34
N PHE A 6 18.87 6.62 -13.54
CA PHE A 6 17.93 7.65 -13.98
C PHE A 6 18.41 9.03 -13.56
N TYR A 7 18.35 9.99 -14.49
CA TYR A 7 18.68 11.39 -14.24
C TYR A 7 17.41 12.20 -13.88
N SER A 8 17.59 13.42 -13.36
CA SER A 8 16.45 14.32 -13.09
C SER A 8 15.76 14.70 -14.42
N PRO A 9 14.42 14.67 -14.53
CA PRO A 9 13.72 15.05 -15.76
C PRO A 9 13.95 16.53 -16.13
N GLU A 10 14.12 16.83 -17.41
CA GLU A 10 14.32 18.19 -17.91
C GLU A 10 13.13 18.67 -18.73
N LEU A 11 12.56 19.82 -18.40
CA LEU A 11 11.46 20.45 -19.12
C LEU A 11 11.98 21.05 -20.43
N VAL A 12 11.51 20.53 -21.56
CA VAL A 12 11.98 20.88 -22.92
C VAL A 12 11.30 22.15 -23.46
N THR A 13 10.11 22.49 -22.97
CA THR A 13 9.38 23.70 -23.39
C THR A 13 8.91 24.46 -22.16
N VAL A 14 9.66 25.48 -21.77
CA VAL A 14 9.26 26.37 -20.68
C VAL A 14 8.09 27.23 -21.15
N PRO A 15 6.92 27.19 -20.49
CA PRO A 15 5.78 28.02 -20.87
C PRO A 15 6.09 29.50 -20.60
N ALA A 16 6.51 30.22 -21.65
CA ALA A 16 6.49 31.68 -21.79
C ALA A 16 7.06 32.53 -20.62
N SER A 17 8.40 32.62 -20.47
CA SER A 17 9.01 33.74 -19.71
C SER A 17 10.47 34.09 -20.03
N SER A 18 11.05 33.58 -21.12
CA SER A 18 12.44 33.93 -21.42
C SER A 18 12.60 34.20 -22.91
N ASN A 19 13.25 35.32 -23.26
CA ASN A 19 13.64 35.68 -24.62
C ASN A 19 14.72 34.72 -25.20
N SER A 20 14.97 33.60 -24.53
CA SER A 20 15.86 32.51 -24.93
C SER A 20 14.99 31.32 -25.38
N LYS A 21 15.08 30.98 -26.67
CA LYS A 21 14.33 29.87 -27.28
C LYS A 21 14.82 28.47 -26.81
N ASN A 22 15.82 28.40 -25.92
CA ASN A 22 16.50 27.16 -25.53
C ASN A 22 16.63 26.98 -24.01
N ASP A 23 15.86 27.70 -23.18
CA ASP A 23 15.94 27.50 -21.74
C ASP A 23 15.26 26.17 -21.37
N THR A 24 16.06 25.18 -20.96
CA THR A 24 15.56 23.95 -20.30
C THR A 24 15.52 24.17 -18.78
N TRP A 25 14.63 23.45 -18.10
CA TRP A 25 14.54 23.51 -16.64
C TRP A 25 14.52 22.11 -16.03
N THR A 26 15.50 21.82 -15.17
CA THR A 26 15.64 20.52 -14.53
C THR A 26 14.70 20.40 -13.32
N TYR A 27 13.82 19.41 -13.35
CA TYR A 27 13.01 19.00 -12.20
C TYR A 27 13.87 18.15 -11.26
N GLU A 28 14.56 18.81 -10.34
CA GLU A 28 15.48 18.13 -9.43
C GLU A 28 14.80 17.07 -8.57
N MET A 29 15.19 15.80 -8.76
CA MET A 29 14.69 14.69 -7.95
C MET A 29 15.79 14.12 -7.07
N LYS A 30 15.46 13.85 -5.81
CA LYS A 30 16.39 13.32 -4.82
C LYS A 30 16.35 11.80 -4.80
N THR A 31 17.52 11.19 -4.67
CA THR A 31 17.71 9.76 -4.38
C THR A 31 17.85 9.48 -2.88
N THR A 32 17.62 10.49 -2.04
CA THR A 32 17.61 10.40 -0.57
C THR A 32 16.17 10.40 -0.04
N ASN A 33 15.99 9.88 1.17
CA ASN A 33 14.67 9.69 1.79
C ASN A 33 13.72 8.82 0.92
N ILE A 34 14.26 7.85 0.21
CA ILE A 34 13.56 6.86 -0.62
C ILE A 34 13.40 5.51 0.10
N ALA A 35 14.20 5.24 1.12
CA ALA A 35 14.10 4.07 1.98
C ALA A 35 13.44 4.40 3.32
N TRP A 36 12.98 3.38 4.05
CA TRP A 36 12.42 3.59 5.39
C TRP A 36 13.56 3.80 6.39
N GLY A 37 13.35 4.70 7.35
CA GLY A 37 14.34 4.93 8.42
C GLY A 37 14.69 3.64 9.18
N SER A 38 13.70 2.76 9.39
CA SER A 38 13.89 1.47 10.05
C SER A 38 14.77 0.49 9.25
N ASP A 39 14.82 0.59 7.92
CA ASP A 39 15.76 -0.22 7.14
C ASP A 39 17.19 0.21 7.41
N ARG A 40 17.42 1.52 7.44
CA ARG A 40 18.73 2.10 7.65
C ARG A 40 19.37 1.58 8.94
N ASP A 41 18.57 1.34 9.96
CA ASP A 41 19.04 0.85 11.25
C ASP A 41 19.42 -0.65 11.22
N LEU A 42 18.95 -1.41 10.23
CA LEU A 42 19.33 -2.82 10.00
C LEU A 42 20.67 -2.96 9.29
N TYR A 43 21.10 -1.94 8.54
CA TYR A 43 22.34 -1.97 7.76
C TYR A 43 23.45 -1.21 8.47
N GLY A 44 24.66 -1.75 8.37
CA GLY A 44 25.88 -1.17 8.93
C GLY A 44 26.96 -1.03 7.87
N ASN A 45 28.00 -0.27 8.19
CA ASN A 45 29.22 -0.34 7.41
C ASN A 45 29.89 -1.71 7.64
N THR A 46 30.51 -2.24 6.60
CA THR A 46 31.21 -3.53 6.71
C THR A 46 32.41 -3.43 7.66
N SER A 47 32.69 -4.50 8.40
CA SER A 47 33.92 -4.65 9.19
C SER A 47 35.02 -5.41 8.45
N TYR A 48 34.71 -5.97 7.27
CA TYR A 48 35.69 -6.66 6.43
C TYR A 48 36.67 -5.67 5.82
N LYS A 49 37.93 -6.10 5.68
CA LYS A 49 38.90 -5.36 4.86
C LYS A 49 38.62 -5.63 3.39
N PRO A 50 39.00 -4.71 2.48
CA PRO A 50 38.80 -4.91 1.04
C PRO A 50 39.37 -6.23 0.52
N ASP A 51 40.50 -6.71 1.06
CA ASP A 51 41.14 -7.96 0.64
C ASP A 51 40.42 -9.23 1.13
N ASP A 52 39.56 -9.11 2.14
CA ASP A 52 38.82 -10.25 2.72
C ASP A 52 37.58 -10.63 1.89
N VAL A 53 37.12 -9.73 1.02
CA VAL A 53 35.85 -9.84 0.29
C VAL A 53 35.99 -9.44 -1.17
N ILE A 54 35.15 -10.04 -2.01
CA ILE A 54 35.06 -9.68 -3.42
C ILE A 54 33.64 -9.19 -3.75
N PRO A 55 33.49 -8.28 -4.73
CA PRO A 55 32.17 -7.88 -5.19
C PRO A 55 31.40 -9.08 -5.77
N PRO A 56 30.06 -9.08 -5.67
CA PRO A 56 29.24 -10.09 -6.34
C PRO A 56 29.52 -10.13 -7.85
N PRO A 57 29.35 -11.30 -8.52
CA PRO A 57 29.69 -11.44 -9.94
C PRO A 57 29.04 -10.40 -10.87
N ASN A 58 27.78 -10.01 -10.60
CA ASN A 58 27.07 -9.02 -11.41
C ASN A 58 27.50 -7.56 -11.14
N TRP A 59 28.42 -7.31 -10.19
CA TRP A 59 28.96 -5.99 -9.87
C TRP A 59 30.36 -5.75 -10.41
N GLN A 60 30.93 -6.73 -11.11
CA GLN A 60 32.30 -6.65 -11.64
C GLN A 60 32.51 -5.45 -12.59
N LYS A 61 31.49 -5.04 -13.36
CA LYS A 61 31.59 -3.80 -14.17
C LYS A 61 31.76 -2.52 -13.34
N ARG A 62 31.22 -2.49 -12.12
CA ARG A 62 31.35 -1.36 -11.19
C ARG A 62 32.67 -1.42 -10.40
N TYR A 63 33.17 -2.63 -10.15
CA TYR A 63 34.39 -2.90 -9.39
C TYR A 63 35.34 -3.78 -10.23
N PRO A 64 35.93 -3.24 -11.32
CA PRO A 64 36.73 -4.05 -12.26
C PRO A 64 37.97 -4.66 -11.60
N ASP A 65 38.56 -3.96 -10.63
CA ASP A 65 39.74 -4.40 -9.88
C ASP A 65 39.38 -4.99 -8.51
N ASN A 66 38.15 -5.50 -8.34
CA ASN A 66 37.55 -5.86 -7.05
C ASN A 66 37.53 -4.69 -6.05
N TYR A 67 37.30 -5.00 -4.77
CA TYR A 67 37.37 -4.01 -3.70
C TYR A 67 38.83 -3.66 -3.41
N THR A 68 39.13 -2.37 -3.36
CA THR A 68 40.48 -1.85 -3.06
C THR A 68 40.38 -0.73 -2.04
N THR A 69 41.51 -0.24 -1.53
CA THR A 69 41.51 0.95 -0.65
C THR A 69 40.99 2.20 -1.36
N LYS A 70 41.18 2.31 -2.68
CA LYS A 70 40.67 3.43 -3.50
C LYS A 70 39.17 3.28 -3.82
N ASN A 71 38.71 2.05 -4.00
CA ASN A 71 37.31 1.72 -4.26
C ASN A 71 36.81 0.66 -3.26
N PRO A 72 36.58 1.04 -2.00
CA PRO A 72 36.22 0.10 -0.95
C PRO A 72 34.81 -0.46 -1.14
N PRO A 73 34.42 -1.50 -0.38
CA PRO A 73 33.04 -1.94 -0.33
C PRO A 73 32.09 -0.77 -0.03
N PRO A 74 30.91 -0.73 -0.66
CA PRO A 74 29.99 0.38 -0.49
C PRO A 74 29.46 0.43 0.95
N ASN A 75 29.30 1.63 1.49
CA ASN A 75 28.66 1.82 2.79
C ASN A 75 27.15 1.52 2.66
N LEU A 76 26.76 0.31 3.06
CA LEU A 76 25.39 -0.15 2.91
C LEU A 76 24.41 0.69 3.72
N LYS A 77 24.82 1.21 4.89
CA LYS A 77 23.96 2.02 5.77
C LYS A 77 23.45 3.30 5.11
N GLU A 78 24.27 3.96 4.29
CA GLU A 78 23.87 5.20 3.62
C GLU A 78 23.30 4.95 2.21
N TRP A 79 23.32 3.70 1.74
CA TRP A 79 22.94 3.37 0.37
C TRP A 79 21.45 3.03 0.26
N GLU A 80 20.60 4.05 0.25
CA GLU A 80 19.14 3.87 0.26
C GLU A 80 18.59 3.06 -0.93
N ALA A 81 19.16 3.23 -2.13
CA ALA A 81 18.76 2.43 -3.30
C ALA A 81 19.00 0.92 -3.09
N PHE A 82 20.04 0.56 -2.33
CA PHE A 82 20.27 -0.83 -1.93
C PHE A 82 19.18 -1.32 -0.96
N HIS A 83 18.80 -0.51 0.04
CA HIS A 83 17.70 -0.86 0.95
C HIS A 83 16.37 -1.10 0.19
N VAL A 84 16.05 -0.23 -0.76
CA VAL A 84 14.85 -0.35 -1.60
C VAL A 84 14.86 -1.67 -2.39
N TRP A 85 16.02 -2.07 -2.91
CA TRP A 85 16.18 -3.33 -3.63
C TRP A 85 16.06 -4.55 -2.70
N MET A 86 16.71 -4.50 -1.53
CA MET A 86 16.77 -5.63 -0.59
C MET A 86 15.42 -5.92 0.09
N ARG A 87 14.53 -4.93 0.22
CA ARG A 87 13.14 -5.22 0.61
C ARG A 87 12.46 -6.00 -0.52
N THR A 88 12.27 -7.30 -0.40
CA THR A 88 11.66 -8.12 -1.46
C THR A 88 10.21 -7.72 -1.73
N ALA A 89 9.78 -7.78 -2.99
CA ALA A 89 8.37 -7.63 -3.35
C ALA A 89 7.64 -8.97 -3.20
N GLY A 90 6.34 -8.94 -2.88
CA GLY A 90 5.52 -10.15 -2.75
C GLY A 90 4.98 -10.71 -4.07
N LEU A 91 5.09 -9.95 -5.16
CA LEU A 91 4.57 -10.29 -6.49
C LEU A 91 5.67 -10.11 -7.55
N PRO A 92 5.60 -10.84 -8.69
CA PRO A 92 6.60 -10.75 -9.77
C PRO A 92 6.58 -9.39 -10.48
N THR A 93 5.42 -8.74 -10.56
CA THR A 93 5.27 -7.36 -11.04
C THR A 93 5.29 -6.43 -9.84
N PHE A 94 6.31 -5.59 -9.74
CA PHE A 94 6.50 -4.68 -8.61
C PHE A 94 7.14 -3.36 -9.03
N SER A 95 6.89 -2.32 -8.24
CA SER A 95 7.51 -1.00 -8.40
C SER A 95 8.48 -0.72 -7.25
N LYS A 96 9.60 -0.07 -7.56
CA LYS A 96 10.60 0.38 -6.59
C LYS A 96 10.77 1.90 -6.72
N LEU A 97 10.82 2.60 -5.60
CA LEU A 97 11.05 4.04 -5.59
C LEU A 97 12.53 4.30 -5.89
N TYR A 98 12.82 5.10 -6.92
CA TYR A 98 14.19 5.48 -7.28
C TYR A 98 14.51 6.92 -6.88
N GLN A 99 13.58 7.83 -7.15
CA GLN A 99 13.72 9.26 -6.94
C GLN A 99 12.41 9.86 -6.42
N ARG A 100 12.50 10.94 -5.64
CA ARG A 100 11.35 11.70 -5.15
C ARG A 100 11.65 13.21 -5.08
N ASN A 101 10.61 14.02 -5.17
CA ASN A 101 10.67 15.44 -4.87
C ASN A 101 9.42 15.80 -4.04
N ASP A 102 9.65 16.34 -2.85
CA ASP A 102 8.59 16.68 -1.89
C ASP A 102 8.36 18.20 -1.78
N THR A 103 9.18 19.01 -2.46
CA THR A 103 9.23 20.46 -2.27
C THR A 103 8.61 21.23 -3.43
N LEU A 104 8.59 20.66 -4.63
CA LEU A 104 8.15 21.36 -5.83
C LEU A 104 7.19 20.51 -6.67
N ALA A 105 6.08 21.10 -7.06
CA ALA A 105 5.16 20.47 -8.02
C ALA A 105 5.78 20.46 -9.42
N MET A 106 5.67 19.33 -10.11
CA MET A 106 6.06 19.24 -11.52
C MET A 106 5.09 20.07 -12.37
N TRP A 107 5.61 21.01 -13.16
CA TRP A 107 4.79 21.83 -14.05
C TRP A 107 4.26 21.02 -15.22
N SER A 108 3.18 21.50 -15.84
CA SER A 108 2.69 20.88 -17.07
C SER A 108 3.64 21.18 -18.22
N GLY A 109 4.09 20.14 -18.92
CA GLY A 109 4.93 20.28 -20.10
C GLY A 109 5.57 18.95 -20.53
N THR A 110 6.40 19.02 -21.56
CA THR A 110 7.13 17.87 -22.07
C THR A 110 8.48 17.78 -21.36
N TYR A 111 8.73 16.65 -20.72
CA TYR A 111 10.00 16.37 -20.06
C TYR A 111 10.82 15.34 -20.84
N GLU A 112 12.12 15.55 -20.87
CA GLU A 112 13.11 14.58 -21.30
C GLU A 112 13.71 13.88 -20.07
N LEU A 113 13.92 12.58 -20.17
CA LEU A 113 14.51 11.76 -19.10
C LEU A 113 15.62 10.91 -19.68
N GLN A 114 16.86 11.22 -19.31
CA GLN A 114 18.01 10.41 -19.66
C GLN A 114 18.11 9.18 -18.74
N ILE A 115 18.48 8.04 -19.33
CA ILE A 115 18.59 6.76 -18.64
C ILE A 115 19.82 6.02 -19.16
N ASP A 116 20.69 5.58 -18.25
CA ASP A 116 21.74 4.62 -18.60
C ASP A 116 21.25 3.20 -18.38
N ASP A 117 20.98 2.48 -19.47
CA ASP A 117 20.49 1.10 -19.47
C ASP A 117 21.61 0.09 -19.20
N HIS A 118 21.62 -0.48 -17.99
CA HIS A 118 22.59 -1.48 -17.56
C HIS A 118 21.96 -2.82 -17.16
N PHE A 119 20.68 -2.85 -16.82
CA PHE A 119 19.96 -4.01 -16.30
C PHE A 119 19.26 -4.77 -17.43
N PRO A 120 19.72 -5.98 -17.80
CA PRO A 120 19.17 -6.73 -18.92
C PRO A 120 17.88 -7.45 -18.52
N ALA A 121 16.75 -6.73 -18.47
CA ALA A 121 15.45 -7.30 -18.10
C ALA A 121 15.02 -8.46 -19.02
N SER A 122 15.39 -8.42 -20.30
CA SER A 122 15.10 -9.45 -21.30
C SER A 122 15.69 -10.82 -20.97
N LYS A 123 16.83 -10.87 -20.24
CA LYS A 123 17.44 -12.14 -19.78
C LYS A 123 16.52 -12.92 -18.85
N TYR A 124 15.58 -12.24 -18.19
CA TYR A 124 14.62 -12.82 -17.26
C TYR A 124 13.21 -12.89 -17.85
N GLU A 125 13.08 -12.77 -19.18
CA GLU A 125 11.78 -12.71 -19.88
C GLU A 125 10.85 -11.61 -19.32
N GLY A 126 11.45 -10.56 -18.76
CA GLY A 126 10.75 -9.47 -18.09
C GLY A 126 10.82 -8.16 -18.84
N THR A 127 9.96 -7.24 -18.46
CA THR A 127 9.97 -5.84 -18.92
C THR A 127 10.33 -4.91 -17.77
N LYS A 128 10.94 -3.77 -18.10
CA LYS A 128 11.17 -2.67 -17.15
C LYS A 128 10.49 -1.41 -17.67
N SER A 129 9.99 -0.59 -16.76
CA SER A 129 9.25 0.64 -17.08
C SER A 129 9.47 1.68 -15.99
N ILE A 130 9.34 2.94 -16.37
CA ILE A 130 9.36 4.07 -15.44
C ILE A 130 7.92 4.50 -15.18
N ILE A 131 7.64 4.83 -13.92
CA ILE A 131 6.34 5.33 -13.49
C ILE A 131 6.57 6.63 -12.73
N ILE A 132 6.12 7.74 -13.29
CA ILE A 132 6.06 9.03 -12.61
C ILE A 132 4.66 9.14 -11.99
N THR A 133 4.59 9.21 -10.67
CA THR A 133 3.30 9.25 -9.94
C THR A 133 3.40 10.22 -8.77
N THR A 134 2.27 10.83 -8.45
CA THR A 134 2.07 11.49 -7.16
C THR A 134 1.46 10.50 -6.17
N LYS A 135 1.60 10.76 -4.88
CA LYS A 135 0.96 9.96 -3.82
C LYS A 135 -0.20 10.74 -3.21
N THR A 136 -1.28 10.03 -2.93
CA THR A 136 -2.36 10.49 -2.06
C THR A 136 -2.21 9.88 -0.66
N VAL A 137 -3.07 10.26 0.27
CA VAL A 137 -3.14 9.65 1.61
C VAL A 137 -3.35 8.13 1.54
N MET A 138 -4.06 7.65 0.52
CA MET A 138 -4.31 6.22 0.29
C MET A 138 -3.22 5.53 -0.57
N GLY A 139 -2.11 6.23 -0.84
CA GLY A 139 -1.02 5.73 -1.68
C GLY A 139 -1.17 6.13 -3.14
N GLY A 140 -0.76 5.25 -4.05
CA GLY A 140 -0.87 5.44 -5.49
C GLY A 140 -2.29 5.21 -6.03
N ARG A 141 -2.47 5.39 -7.34
CA ARG A 141 -3.76 5.18 -8.01
C ARG A 141 -4.15 3.68 -7.98
N ASN A 142 -5.09 3.33 -7.11
CA ASN A 142 -5.66 1.97 -7.05
C ASN A 142 -7.18 2.03 -6.78
N PRO A 143 -8.04 1.73 -7.78
CA PRO A 143 -9.49 1.79 -7.61
C PRO A 143 -10.07 0.59 -6.83
N PHE A 144 -9.29 -0.46 -6.59
CA PHE A 144 -9.79 -1.71 -5.99
C PHE A 144 -10.52 -1.47 -4.67
N LEU A 145 -9.91 -0.70 -3.76
CA LEU A 145 -10.49 -0.45 -2.44
C LEU A 145 -11.82 0.31 -2.55
N GLY A 146 -11.89 1.31 -3.43
CA GLY A 146 -13.12 2.07 -3.69
C GLY A 146 -14.23 1.19 -4.26
N ILE A 147 -13.91 0.34 -5.24
CA ILE A 147 -14.86 -0.63 -5.81
C ILE A 147 -15.34 -1.61 -4.74
N ALA A 148 -14.44 -2.14 -3.92
CA ALA A 148 -14.79 -3.07 -2.83
C ALA A 148 -15.80 -2.44 -1.86
N TYR A 149 -15.58 -1.19 -1.44
CA TYR A 149 -16.54 -0.47 -0.58
C TYR A 149 -17.90 -0.26 -1.25
N VAL A 150 -17.94 0.11 -2.54
CA VAL A 150 -19.20 0.27 -3.28
C VAL A 150 -19.96 -1.04 -3.39
N VAL A 151 -19.26 -2.16 -3.67
CA VAL A 151 -19.86 -3.49 -3.75
C VAL A 151 -20.46 -3.91 -2.42
N VAL A 152 -19.69 -3.82 -1.33
CA VAL A 152 -20.17 -4.17 0.02
C VAL A 152 -21.35 -3.29 0.43
N GLY A 153 -21.27 -1.98 0.18
CA GLY A 153 -22.38 -1.04 0.41
C GLY A 153 -23.64 -1.41 -0.38
N GLY A 154 -23.49 -1.79 -1.65
CA GLY A 154 -24.60 -2.26 -2.49
C GLY A 154 -25.27 -3.53 -1.94
N VAL A 155 -24.47 -4.50 -1.48
CA VAL A 155 -24.99 -5.72 -0.82
C VAL A 155 -25.77 -5.36 0.45
N CYS A 156 -25.24 -4.47 1.29
CA CYS A 156 -25.93 -4.02 2.50
C CYS A 156 -27.26 -3.32 2.21
N ILE A 157 -27.32 -2.47 1.18
CA ILE A 157 -28.56 -1.80 0.76
C ILE A 157 -29.59 -2.81 0.26
N LEU A 158 -29.18 -3.78 -0.56
CA LEU A 158 -30.07 -4.84 -1.04
C LEU A 158 -30.64 -5.67 0.11
N LEU A 159 -29.78 -6.13 1.03
CA LEU A 159 -30.21 -6.88 2.22
C LEU A 159 -31.13 -6.04 3.11
N GLY A 160 -30.79 -4.76 3.32
CA GLY A 160 -31.62 -3.82 4.08
C GLY A 160 -33.00 -3.62 3.45
N ALA A 161 -33.08 -3.49 2.12
CA ALA A 161 -34.34 -3.39 1.40
C ALA A 161 -35.17 -4.68 1.54
N VAL A 162 -34.56 -5.86 1.36
CA VAL A 162 -35.22 -7.16 1.53
C VAL A 162 -35.76 -7.32 2.96
N PHE A 163 -34.97 -7.00 3.99
CA PHE A 163 -35.40 -7.05 5.38
C PHE A 163 -36.51 -6.05 5.69
N THR A 164 -36.46 -4.84 5.10
CA THR A 164 -37.50 -3.83 5.27
C THR A 164 -38.82 -4.28 4.62
N VAL A 165 -38.77 -4.76 3.37
CA VAL A 165 -39.96 -5.25 2.65
C VAL A 165 -40.57 -6.46 3.37
N THR A 166 -39.75 -7.42 3.78
CA THR A 166 -40.24 -8.60 4.52
C THR A 166 -40.84 -8.23 5.88
N HIS A 167 -40.27 -7.26 6.59
CA HIS A 167 -40.83 -6.76 7.84
C HIS A 167 -42.18 -6.04 7.65
N LEU A 168 -42.35 -5.29 6.56
CA LEU A 168 -43.62 -4.61 6.23
C LEU A 168 -44.72 -5.58 5.78
N ILE A 169 -44.38 -6.60 4.97
CA ILE A 169 -45.36 -7.58 4.46
C ILE A 169 -45.74 -8.60 5.53
N ARG A 170 -44.79 -9.04 6.37
CA ARG A 170 -45.00 -10.03 7.43
C ARG A 170 -44.50 -9.51 8.79
N PRO A 171 -45.16 -8.49 9.37
CA PRO A 171 -44.76 -7.94 10.65
C PRO A 171 -44.98 -8.98 11.75
N ARG A 172 -43.89 -9.49 12.32
CA ARG A 172 -43.93 -10.36 13.50
C ARG A 172 -43.90 -9.50 14.75
N LYS A 173 -44.83 -9.74 15.68
CA LYS A 173 -44.79 -9.08 17.01
C LYS A 173 -43.52 -9.53 17.74
N LEU A 174 -42.72 -8.57 18.21
CA LEU A 174 -41.58 -8.87 19.06
C LEU A 174 -42.07 -9.55 20.36
N GLY A 175 -41.45 -10.68 20.73
CA GLY A 175 -41.83 -11.42 21.94
C GLY A 175 -43.09 -12.29 21.82
N ASP A 176 -43.56 -12.59 20.61
CA ASP A 176 -44.72 -13.47 20.43
C ASP A 176 -44.43 -14.93 20.86
N HIS A 177 -45.04 -15.33 21.98
CA HIS A 177 -44.93 -16.65 22.59
C HIS A 177 -45.57 -17.78 21.77
N THR A 178 -46.37 -17.45 20.74
CA THR A 178 -47.09 -18.43 19.91
C THR A 178 -46.15 -19.37 19.14
N TYR A 179 -44.91 -18.95 18.90
CA TYR A 179 -43.88 -19.74 18.20
C TYR A 179 -42.87 -20.42 19.13
N LEU A 180 -43.10 -20.41 20.45
CA LEU A 180 -42.27 -21.18 21.36
C LEU A 180 -42.45 -22.66 21.07
N SER A 181 -41.35 -23.41 20.98
CA SER A 181 -41.35 -24.81 20.55
C SER A 181 -42.23 -25.70 21.45
N TRP A 182 -42.34 -25.37 22.73
CA TRP A 182 -43.18 -26.08 23.69
C TRP A 182 -44.68 -25.73 23.60
N ASN A 183 -45.06 -24.59 22.99
CA ASN A 183 -46.46 -24.26 22.71
C ASN A 183 -47.02 -25.05 21.51
N ASN A 184 -46.15 -25.57 20.64
CA ASN A 184 -46.53 -26.32 19.44
C ASN A 184 -46.11 -27.81 19.50
N ALA A 185 -45.75 -28.31 20.69
CA ALA A 185 -45.41 -29.72 20.88
C ALA A 185 -46.68 -30.59 20.77
N PRO A 186 -46.61 -31.79 20.15
CA PRO A 186 -47.75 -32.69 20.07
C PRO A 186 -48.15 -33.13 21.49
N GLY A 187 -49.25 -32.55 22.01
CA GLY A 187 -49.76 -32.79 23.37
C GLY A 187 -50.01 -31.53 24.22
N ALA A 188 -49.61 -30.33 23.77
CA ALA A 188 -49.87 -29.09 24.51
C ALA A 188 -51.35 -28.68 24.43
N LYS A 189 -52.05 -28.72 25.57
CA LYS A 189 -53.47 -28.28 25.68
C LYS A 189 -53.56 -26.76 25.56
N SER A 190 -54.37 -26.27 24.62
CA SER A 190 -54.76 -24.86 24.52
C SER A 190 -55.65 -24.47 25.70
N GLY A 191 -55.06 -23.84 26.72
CA GLY A 191 -55.79 -23.16 27.80
C GLY A 191 -55.55 -21.65 27.73
N PRO A 192 -56.50 -20.80 28.15
CA PRO A 192 -56.36 -19.35 28.07
C PRO A 192 -55.17 -18.90 28.95
N SER A 193 -54.22 -18.16 28.36
CA SER A 193 -53.14 -17.52 29.11
C SER A 193 -53.70 -16.43 30.02
N THR A 194 -54.04 -16.78 31.25
CA THR A 194 -54.11 -15.83 32.36
C THR A 194 -52.69 -15.59 32.86
N ALA A 195 -52.10 -14.47 32.41
CA ALA A 195 -50.87 -13.97 33.01
C ALA A 195 -51.18 -13.49 34.44
N VAL A 196 -50.73 -14.23 35.45
CA VAL A 196 -50.67 -13.73 36.84
C VAL A 196 -49.24 -13.26 37.08
N ALA A 197 -49.05 -11.94 37.10
CA ALA A 197 -47.81 -11.33 37.53
C ALA A 197 -47.76 -11.37 39.07
N SER A 198 -47.13 -12.39 39.66
CA SER A 198 -46.74 -12.36 41.08
C SER A 198 -45.23 -12.19 41.18
N GLY A 199 -44.78 -10.95 41.22
CA GLY A 199 -43.38 -10.58 41.39
C GLY A 199 -43.25 -9.39 42.34
N ARG A 200 -43.67 -9.57 43.59
CA ARG A 200 -43.25 -8.72 44.71
C ARG A 200 -43.08 -9.61 45.94
N GLU A 201 -41.87 -10.13 46.14
CA GLU A 201 -41.48 -10.69 47.43
C GLU A 201 -41.55 -9.58 48.48
N LEU A 202 -42.39 -9.78 49.50
CA LEU A 202 -42.35 -9.01 50.74
C LEU A 202 -41.14 -9.49 51.56
N ARG A 203 -40.24 -8.57 51.91
CA ARG A 203 -39.12 -8.84 52.83
C ARG A 203 -39.65 -9.01 54.25
N PRO A 204 -39.17 -9.99 55.03
CA PRO A 204 -39.57 -10.12 56.43
C PRO A 204 -38.90 -9.01 57.27
N GLY A 205 -39.69 -8.13 57.90
CA GLY A 205 -39.16 -7.26 58.95
C GLY A 205 -39.69 -5.82 59.09
N GLU A 206 -40.77 -5.41 58.42
CA GLU A 206 -41.40 -4.11 58.70
C GLU A 206 -42.79 -4.32 59.32
N ALA A 207 -42.85 -4.16 60.65
CA ALA A 207 -44.03 -3.89 61.45
C ALA A 207 -43.71 -2.71 62.38
#